data_AF-A0AAV2Q7W6-F1
#
_entry.id   AF-A0AAV2Q7W6-F1
#
_cell.length_a   1.000
_cell.length_b   1.000
_cell.length_c   1.000
_cell.angle_alpha   90.00
_cell.angle_beta   90.00
_cell.angle_gamma   90.00
#
_symmetry.space_group_name_H-M   'P 1'
#
loop_
_entity.id
_entity.type
_entity.pdbx_description
1 polymer ?
#
loop_
_entity_poly.entity_id
_entity_poly.type
_entity_poly.pdbx_seq_one_letter_code
_entity_poly.pdbx_strand_id
1 'polypeptide(L)'
;MKMFKSKNKPDLPARPKPPTWEQMEEDLISSTKKDIIFTIRNKKDSEANSLGGSISEDEKFPKEEDISPEQLFKYASLFVENNDELNSNLQILTEKQNLLKDVSEHLRETVENVKKQALVAIDG
;
A
#
# COMPACT_ATOMS: atom_id res chain seq x y z
N MET A 1 -29.97 -11.57 54.76
CA MET A 1 -30.13 -11.16 53.35
C MET A 1 -28.97 -10.22 52.97
N LYS A 2 -27.99 -10.71 52.21
CA LYS A 2 -26.87 -9.89 51.71
C LYS A 2 -27.30 -9.21 50.41
N MET A 3 -27.40 -7.89 50.40
CA MET A 3 -27.62 -7.11 49.19
C MET A 3 -26.30 -6.99 48.43
N PHE A 4 -26.24 -7.49 47.20
CA PHE A 4 -25.12 -7.25 46.30
C PHE A 4 -25.20 -5.81 45.80
N LYS A 5 -24.30 -4.95 46.26
CA LYS A 5 -24.11 -3.63 45.66
C LYS A 5 -23.52 -3.82 44.26
N SER A 6 -24.30 -3.46 43.23
CA SER A 6 -23.82 -3.39 41.86
C SER A 6 -22.62 -2.45 41.80
N LYS A 7 -21.49 -2.95 41.31
CA LYS A 7 -20.29 -2.16 41.10
C LYS A 7 -20.57 -1.18 39.95
N ASN A 8 -20.50 0.12 40.23
CA ASN A 8 -20.48 1.16 39.21
C ASN A 8 -19.32 0.86 38.25
N LYS A 9 -19.64 0.52 37.01
CA LYS A 9 -18.63 0.39 35.95
C LYS A 9 -18.07 1.79 35.70
N PRO A 10 -16.74 1.97 35.60
CA PRO A 10 -16.18 3.25 35.20
C PRO A 10 -16.76 3.59 33.82
N ASP A 11 -17.30 4.80 33.70
CA ASP A 11 -17.91 5.28 32.46
C ASP A 11 -16.80 5.38 31.41
N LEU A 12 -16.80 4.46 30.45
CA LEU A 12 -15.84 4.52 29.34
C LEU A 12 -16.19 5.74 28.50
N PRO A 13 -15.20 6.49 28.01
CA PRO A 13 -15.49 7.61 27.12
C PRO A 13 -16.29 7.11 25.92
N ALA A 14 -17.29 7.91 25.53
CA ALA A 14 -18.12 7.59 24.38
C ALA A 14 -17.24 7.39 23.15
N ARG A 15 -17.62 6.43 22.30
CA ARG A 15 -16.93 6.17 21.04
C ARG A 15 -16.86 7.47 20.23
N PRO A 16 -15.69 7.85 19.70
CA PRO A 16 -15.60 9.02 18.83
C PRO A 16 -16.51 8.84 17.63
N LYS A 17 -17.13 9.95 17.20
CA LYS A 17 -17.98 9.95 16.01
C LYS A 17 -17.14 9.62 14.77
N PRO A 18 -17.70 8.87 13.81
CA PRO A 18 -17.03 8.67 12.54
C PRO A 18 -16.84 10.03 11.83
N PRO A 19 -15.78 10.16 11.01
CA PRO A 19 -15.54 11.37 10.24
C PRO A 19 -16.69 11.63 9.26
N THR A 20 -16.88 12.91 8.90
CA THR A 20 -17.83 13.30 7.86
C THR A 20 -17.24 13.08 6.47
N TRP A 21 -18.11 13.07 5.46
CA TRP A 21 -17.71 12.96 4.05
C TRP A 21 -16.75 14.07 3.63
N GLU A 22 -17.01 15.31 4.06
CA GLU A 22 -16.19 16.48 3.74
C GLU A 22 -14.75 16.32 4.28
N GLN A 23 -14.60 15.76 5.49
CA GLN A 23 -13.29 15.50 6.09
C GLN A 23 -12.52 14.41 5.32
N MET A 24 -13.22 13.38 4.86
CA MET A 24 -12.59 12.33 4.03
C MET A 24 -12.16 12.87 2.66
N GLU A 25 -12.93 13.79 2.09
CA GLU A 25 -12.60 14.44 0.81
C GLU A 25 -11.39 15.37 0.93
N GLU A 26 -11.29 16.12 2.03
CA GLU A 26 -10.12 16.96 2.33
C GLU A 26 -8.84 16.13 2.49
N ASP A 27 -8.92 14.96 3.15
CA ASP A 27 -7.80 14.02 3.28
C ASP A 27 -7.37 13.45 1.92
N LEU A 28 -8.33 13.17 1.03
CA LEU A 28 -8.06 12.70 -0.33
C LEU A 28 -7.34 13.77 -1.17
N ILE A 29 -7.79 15.02 -1.09
CA ILE A 29 -7.22 16.15 -1.86
C ILE A 29 -5.84 16.53 -1.32
N SER A 30 -5.64 16.47 0.00
CA SER A 30 -4.38 16.79 0.66
C SER A 30 -3.35 15.65 0.62
N SER A 31 -3.75 14.46 0.16
CA SER A 31 -2.86 13.31 0.07
C SER A 31 -1.66 13.59 -0.86
N THR A 32 -0.46 13.64 -0.28
CA THR A 32 0.77 13.77 -1.06
C THR A 32 0.98 12.54 -1.97
N LYS A 33 1.52 12.75 -3.18
CA LYS A 33 1.93 11.71 -4.17
C LYS A 33 2.93 10.65 -3.65
N LYS A 34 3.32 10.72 -2.37
CA LYS A 34 4.16 9.74 -1.69
C LYS A 34 3.35 8.68 -0.96
N ASP A 35 2.05 8.89 -0.77
CA ASP A 35 1.18 7.89 -0.18
C ASP A 35 0.74 6.88 -1.24
N ILE A 36 1.25 5.66 -1.09
CA ILE A 36 1.10 4.57 -2.06
C ILE A 36 -0.39 4.23 -2.26
N ILE A 37 -1.20 4.32 -1.20
CA ILE A 37 -2.62 3.96 -1.24
C ILE A 37 -3.41 4.89 -2.18
N PHE A 38 -3.16 6.20 -2.11
CA PHE A 38 -3.82 7.19 -2.97
C PHE A 38 -3.18 7.29 -4.35
N THR A 39 -1.89 6.99 -4.48
CA THR A 39 -1.18 6.99 -5.76
C THR A 39 -1.66 5.87 -6.69
N ILE A 40 -1.93 4.68 -6.15
CA ILE A 40 -2.47 3.55 -6.93
C ILE A 40 -3.86 3.88 -7.48
N ARG A 41 -4.69 4.58 -6.70
CA ARG A 41 -6.04 4.98 -7.12
C ARG A 41 -6.02 6.09 -8.17
N ASN A 42 -5.21 7.13 -7.98
CA ASN A 42 -5.12 8.23 -8.94
C ASN A 42 -4.53 7.81 -10.29
N LYS A 43 -3.61 6.83 -10.34
CA LYS A 43 -3.16 6.26 -11.63
C LYS A 43 -4.29 5.53 -12.34
N LYS A 44 -5.07 4.73 -11.62
CA LYS A 44 -6.19 3.96 -12.19
C LYS A 44 -7.30 4.87 -12.71
N ASP A 45 -7.62 5.95 -11.99
CA ASP A 45 -8.69 6.89 -12.38
C ASP A 45 -8.23 7.89 -13.46
N SER A 46 -6.94 8.28 -13.49
CA SER A 46 -6.40 9.16 -14.53
C SER A 46 -6.26 8.45 -15.89
N GLU A 47 -5.99 7.14 -15.90
CA GLU A 47 -6.03 6.34 -17.13
C GLU A 47 -7.46 5.90 -17.47
N ALA A 48 -8.33 5.66 -16.49
CA ALA A 48 -9.73 5.31 -16.73
C ALA A 48 -10.54 6.47 -17.29
N ASN A 49 -10.24 7.73 -16.96
CA ASN A 49 -10.96 8.88 -17.52
C ASN A 49 -10.53 9.28 -18.94
N SER A 50 -9.41 8.74 -19.46
CA SER A 50 -9.11 8.80 -20.90
C SER A 50 -9.73 7.64 -21.69
N LEU A 51 -10.26 6.63 -21.00
CA LEU A 51 -10.85 5.40 -21.55
C LEU A 51 -12.21 5.11 -20.87
N GLY A 52 -12.99 6.17 -20.62
CA GLY A 52 -14.22 6.14 -19.85
C GLY A 52 -15.34 5.33 -20.50
N GLY A 53 -15.28 4.02 -20.31
CA GLY A 53 -16.33 3.05 -20.49
C GLY A 53 -15.96 1.86 -19.62
N SER A 54 -16.90 1.35 -18.83
CA SER A 54 -16.73 0.13 -18.05
C SER A 54 -16.45 -1.04 -19.00
N ILE A 55 -15.19 -1.24 -19.36
CA ILE A 55 -14.71 -2.35 -20.18
C ILE A 55 -15.00 -3.63 -19.38
N SER A 56 -16.11 -4.28 -19.71
CA SER A 56 -16.30 -5.71 -19.52
C SER A 56 -15.04 -6.42 -20.01
N GLU A 57 -14.62 -7.51 -19.36
CA GLU A 57 -13.43 -8.30 -19.78
C GLU A 57 -13.46 -8.67 -21.29
N ASP A 58 -14.65 -8.68 -21.91
CA ASP A 58 -14.89 -8.85 -23.36
C ASP A 58 -14.44 -7.67 -24.26
N GLU A 59 -14.12 -6.49 -23.72
CA GLU A 59 -13.70 -5.28 -24.46
C GLU A 59 -12.19 -4.97 -24.29
N LYS A 60 -11.48 -5.71 -23.43
CA LYS A 60 -10.08 -5.40 -23.08
C LYS A 60 -9.10 -5.77 -24.20
N PHE A 61 -9.51 -6.69 -25.07
CA PHE A 61 -8.78 -7.08 -26.26
C PHE A 61 -9.77 -7.08 -27.42
N PRO A 62 -9.52 -6.31 -28.50
CA PRO A 62 -10.35 -6.41 -29.69
C PRO A 62 -10.33 -7.87 -30.16
N LYS A 63 -11.48 -8.41 -30.56
CA LYS A 63 -11.53 -9.67 -31.30
C LYS A 63 -10.58 -9.52 -32.49
N GLU A 64 -9.79 -10.56 -32.78
CA GLU A 64 -8.68 -10.55 -33.76
C GLU A 64 -9.04 -9.99 -35.15
N GLU A 65 -10.33 -9.87 -35.46
CA GLU A 65 -10.87 -9.53 -36.76
C GLU A 65 -10.88 -8.01 -37.08
N ASP A 66 -10.69 -7.10 -36.10
CA ASP A 66 -10.82 -5.63 -36.32
C ASP A 66 -9.64 -4.78 -35.79
N ILE A 67 -8.43 -5.32 -35.67
CA ILE A 67 -7.26 -4.54 -35.20
C ILE A 67 -6.51 -3.96 -36.40
N SER A 68 -6.47 -2.63 -36.51
CA SER A 68 -5.65 -2.00 -37.54
C SER A 68 -4.14 -2.22 -37.26
N PRO A 69 -3.28 -2.31 -38.29
CA PRO A 69 -1.83 -2.45 -38.09
C PRO A 69 -1.23 -1.37 -37.17
N GLU A 70 -1.79 -0.16 -37.22
CA GLU A 70 -1.40 0.98 -36.39
C GLU A 70 -1.76 0.76 -34.91
N GLN A 71 -2.93 0.19 -34.64
CA GLN A 71 -3.35 -0.17 -33.27
C GLN A 71 -2.49 -1.30 -32.72
N LEU A 72 -2.19 -2.33 -33.53
CA LEU A 72 -1.31 -3.42 -33.13
C LEU A 72 0.09 -2.92 -32.78
N PHE A 73 0.65 -2.00 -33.57
CA PHE A 73 1.94 -1.38 -33.28
C PHE A 73 1.91 -0.57 -31.97
N LYS A 74 0.83 0.18 -31.73
CA LYS A 74 0.65 0.92 -30.48
C LYS A 74 0.59 -0.01 -29.28
N TYR A 75 -0.16 -1.12 -29.36
CA TYR A 75 -0.23 -2.11 -28.29
C TYR A 75 1.12 -2.79 -28.04
N ALA A 76 1.84 -3.16 -29.10
CA ALA A 76 3.18 -3.73 -28.95
C ALA A 76 4.15 -2.76 -28.26
N SER A 77 4.09 -1.48 -28.62
CA SER A 77 4.91 -0.44 -28.00
C SER A 77 4.58 -0.24 -26.52
N LEU A 78 3.29 -0.15 -26.18
CA LEU A 78 2.82 -0.09 -24.79
C LEU A 78 3.20 -1.34 -23.98
N PHE A 79 3.16 -2.51 -24.61
CA PHE A 79 3.58 -3.75 -23.95
C PHE A 79 5.07 -3.72 -23.60
N VAL A 80 5.93 -3.25 -24.52
CA VAL A 80 7.37 -3.13 -24.27
C VAL A 80 7.62 -2.11 -23.15
N GLU A 81 7.00 -0.93 -23.22
CA GLU A 81 7.14 0.11 -22.20
C GLU A 81 6.73 -0.38 -20.80
N ASN A 82 5.57 -1.04 -20.71
CA ASN A 82 5.09 -1.61 -19.46
C ASN A 82 6.00 -2.73 -18.93
N ASN A 83 6.57 -3.54 -19.82
CA ASN A 83 7.50 -4.60 -19.43
C ASN A 83 8.81 -4.00 -18.89
N ASP A 84 9.33 -2.96 -19.53
CA ASP A 84 10.51 -2.24 -19.06
C ASP A 84 10.26 -1.59 -17.69
N GLU A 85 9.08 -0.98 -17.48
CA GLU A 85 8.69 -0.44 -16.17
C GLU A 85 8.60 -1.55 -15.11
N LEU A 86 8.00 -2.70 -15.44
CA LEU A 86 7.90 -3.84 -14.54
C LEU A 86 9.29 -4.39 -14.16
N ASN A 87 10.21 -4.48 -15.11
CA ASN A 87 11.58 -4.92 -14.85
C ASN A 87 12.35 -3.93 -13.96
N SER A 88 12.18 -2.63 -14.20
CA SER A 88 12.76 -1.59 -13.34
C SER A 88 12.21 -1.68 -11.92
N ASN A 89 10.89 -1.84 -11.77
CA ASN A 89 10.24 -2.00 -10.47
C ASN A 89 10.72 -3.27 -9.74
N LEU A 90 10.94 -4.37 -10.46
CA LEU A 90 11.48 -5.60 -9.89
C LEU A 90 12.91 -5.40 -9.35
N GLN A 91 13.76 -4.66 -10.06
CA GLN A 91 15.10 -4.33 -9.60
C GLN A 91 15.05 -3.50 -8.31
N ILE A 92 14.24 -2.44 -8.30
CA ILE A 92 14.05 -1.59 -7.11
C ILE A 92 13.54 -2.43 -5.92
N LEU A 93 12.56 -3.30 -6.15
CA LEU A 93 12.02 -4.15 -5.09
C LEU A 93 13.08 -5.09 -4.52
N THR A 94 13.93 -5.65 -5.39
CA THR A 94 15.03 -6.53 -4.98
C THR A 94 16.06 -5.77 -4.14
N GLU A 95 16.44 -4.55 -4.53
CA GLU A 95 17.33 -3.70 -3.75
C GLU A 95 16.75 -3.38 -2.37
N LYS A 96 15.47 -2.99 -2.31
CA LYS A 96 14.78 -2.69 -1.05
C LYS A 96 14.67 -3.93 -0.15
N GLN A 97 14.43 -5.10 -0.74
CA GLN A 97 14.39 -6.36 -0.01
C GLN A 97 15.75 -6.67 0.61
N ASN A 98 16.85 -6.50 -0.13
CA ASN A 98 18.20 -6.73 0.38
C ASN A 98 18.54 -5.75 1.51
N LEU A 99 18.25 -4.46 1.32
CA LEU A 99 18.43 -3.46 2.38
C LEU A 99 17.65 -3.81 3.66
N LEU A 100 16.41 -4.28 3.51
CA LEU A 100 15.59 -4.68 4.65
C LEU A 100 16.18 -5.90 5.38
N LYS A 101 16.73 -6.87 4.65
CA LYS A 101 17.44 -8.00 5.24
C LYS A 101 18.66 -7.54 6.03
N ASP A 102 19.50 -6.69 5.46
CA ASP A 102 20.69 -6.16 6.13
C ASP A 102 20.34 -5.43 7.42
N VAL A 103 19.32 -4.55 7.37
CA VAL A 103 18.84 -3.83 8.56
C VAL A 103 18.28 -4.80 9.61
N SER A 104 17.56 -5.84 9.19
CA SER A 104 17.01 -6.84 10.12
C SER A 104 18.11 -7.66 10.82
N GLU A 105 19.17 -8.02 10.09
CA GLU A 105 20.31 -8.73 10.64
C GLU A 105 21.08 -7.85 11.62
N HIS A 106 21.34 -6.60 11.24
CA HIS A 106 22.01 -5.63 12.11
C HIS A 106 21.22 -5.34 13.40
N LEU A 107 19.89 -5.22 13.29
CA LEU A 107 19.01 -5.05 14.45
C LEU A 107 19.09 -6.28 15.37
N ARG A 108 19.04 -7.48 14.80
CA ARG A 108 19.16 -8.74 15.57
C ARG A 108 20.48 -8.80 16.33
N GLU A 109 21.60 -8.47 15.67
CA GLU A 109 22.91 -8.41 16.32
C GLU A 109 22.97 -7.37 17.44
N THR A 110 22.39 -6.19 17.20
CA THR A 110 22.32 -5.12 18.20
C THR A 110 21.54 -5.56 19.43
N VAL A 111 20.39 -6.23 19.24
CA VAL A 111 19.58 -6.77 20.34
C VAL A 111 20.36 -7.82 21.13
N GLU A 112 21.05 -8.74 20.47
CA GLU A 112 21.88 -9.75 21.15
C GLU A 112 23.04 -9.11 21.93
N ASN A 113 23.67 -8.06 21.38
CA ASN A 113 24.72 -7.32 22.08
C ASN A 113 24.19 -6.59 23.31
N VAL A 114 23.04 -5.93 23.21
CA VAL A 114 22.37 -5.28 24.36
C VAL A 114 22.02 -6.31 25.44
N LYS A 115 21.50 -7.48 25.04
CA LYS A 115 21.19 -8.57 25.97
C LYS A 115 22.43 -9.07 26.70
N LYS A 116 23.55 -9.25 26.00
CA LYS A 116 24.84 -9.64 26.63
C LYS A 116 25.33 -8.58 27.61
N GLN A 117 25.27 -7.30 27.24
CA GLN A 117 25.67 -6.19 28.12
C GLN A 117 24.79 -6.14 29.39
N ALA A 118 23.48 -6.32 29.25
CA ALA A 118 22.56 -6.37 30.38
C ALA A 118 22.86 -7.53 31.33
N LEU A 119 23.16 -8.73 30.80
CA LEU A 119 23.56 -9.89 31.62
C LEU A 119 24.85 -9.63 32.40
N VAL A 120 25.88 -9.09 31.73
CA VAL A 120 27.16 -8.75 32.39
C VAL A 120 26.97 -7.69 33.50
N ALA A 121 26.06 -6.74 33.32
CA ALA A 121 25.76 -5.71 34.33
C ALA A 121 24.95 -6.23 35.53
N ILE A 122 24.28 -7.39 35.40
CA ILE A 122 23.52 -8.03 36.49
C ILE A 122 24.42 -8.97 37.31
N ASP A 123 25.36 -9.65 36.65
CA ASP A 123 26.29 -10.60 37.29
C ASP A 123 27.56 -9.93 37.87
N GLY A 124 27.77 -8.64 37.58
CA GLY A 124 28.92 -7.83 38.01
C GLY A 124 28.71 -6.99 39.27
#